data_AF-A0A2K1NEY0-F1
#
_entry.id   AF-A0A2K1NEY0-F1
#
_cell.length_a   1.000
_cell.length_b   1.000
_cell.length_c   1.000
_cell.angle_alpha   90.00
_cell.angle_beta   90.00
_cell.angle_gamma   90.00
#
_symmetry.space_group_name_H-M   'P 1'
#
loop_
_entity.id
_entity.type
_entity.pdbx_description
1 polymer ?
#
loop_
_entity_poly.entity_id
_entity_poly.type
_entity_poly.pdbx_seq_one_letter_code
_entity_poly.pdbx_strand_id
1 'polypeptide(L)'
;MADFMRNERSQEFDYPKAIQEKFEEVIFGEKIEDPYRWMEDLNHPAVIKWIDEENKLTREILDSLPYRDYLQKEFRRRNIC
;
A
#
# COMPACT_ATOMS: atom_id res chain seq x y z
N MET A 1 29.21 -6.16 -4.83
CA MET A 1 28.39 -6.62 -5.97
C MET A 1 27.74 -7.99 -5.74
N ALA A 2 27.85 -8.57 -4.53
CA ALA A 2 27.26 -9.86 -4.15
C ALA A 2 26.21 -9.75 -3.01
N ASP A 3 25.84 -8.52 -2.61
CA ASP A 3 24.96 -8.27 -1.46
C ASP A 3 23.50 -7.98 -1.86
N PHE A 4 23.22 -7.90 -3.16
CA PHE A 4 21.87 -7.62 -3.70
C PHE A 4 20.97 -8.87 -3.78
N MET A 5 21.54 -10.07 -3.55
CA MET A 5 20.87 -11.36 -3.65
C MET A 5 20.66 -12.00 -2.28
N ARG A 6 20.34 -11.20 -1.25
CA ARG A 6 20.02 -11.74 0.07
C ARG A 6 18.78 -11.06 0.62
N ASN A 7 17.60 -11.64 0.41
CA ASN A 7 16.61 -11.73 1.47
C ASN A 7 15.44 -12.68 1.18
N GLU A 8 15.59 -13.96 1.54
CA GLU A 8 14.44 -14.76 1.98
C GLU A 8 14.15 -14.46 3.45
N ARG A 9 13.82 -13.19 3.76
CA ARG A 9 13.16 -12.88 5.04
C ARG A 9 11.78 -12.36 4.69
N SER A 10 10.75 -13.04 5.17
CA SER A 10 9.43 -12.42 5.36
C SER A 10 9.67 -11.18 6.19
N GLN A 11 9.73 -10.01 5.55
CA GLN A 11 9.84 -8.76 6.28
C GLN A 11 8.51 -8.55 6.97
N GLU A 12 8.54 -8.60 8.30
CA GLU A 12 7.39 -8.28 9.13
C GLU A 12 7.26 -6.75 9.13
N PHE A 13 6.24 -6.25 8.45
CA PHE A 13 5.91 -4.84 8.42
C PHE A 13 4.79 -4.56 9.42
N ASP A 14 4.89 -3.45 10.14
CA ASP A 14 3.81 -2.94 10.97
C ASP A 14 2.80 -2.22 10.06
N TYR A 15 1.86 -2.99 9.52
CA TYR A 15 0.86 -2.46 8.61
C TYR A 15 -0.14 -1.56 9.34
N PRO A 16 -0.52 -0.41 8.75
CA PRO A 16 -1.61 0.41 9.26
C PRO A 16 -2.89 -0.41 9.45
N LYS A 17 -3.56 -0.20 10.59
CA LYS A 17 -4.81 -0.90 10.88
C LYS A 17 -5.96 -0.24 10.15
N ALA A 18 -6.48 -0.90 9.12
CA ALA A 18 -7.74 -0.52 8.51
C ALA A 18 -8.91 -0.73 9.48
N ILE A 19 -9.82 0.24 9.56
CA ILE A 19 -11.06 0.06 10.31
C ILE A 19 -11.96 -0.94 9.58
N GLN A 20 -12.68 -1.75 10.36
CA GLN A 20 -13.73 -2.62 9.85
C GLN A 20 -15.06 -2.07 10.34
N GLU A 21 -15.96 -1.79 9.41
CA GLU A 21 -17.32 -1.38 9.72
C GLU A 21 -18.28 -2.51 9.38
N LYS A 22 -19.35 -2.66 10.17
CA LYS A 22 -20.32 -3.70 9.85
C LYS A 22 -21.17 -3.24 8.66
N PHE A 23 -20.94 -3.87 7.50
CA PHE A 23 -21.75 -3.68 6.32
C PHE A 23 -22.02 -5.04 5.66
N GLU A 24 -23.31 -5.34 5.43
CA GLU A 24 -23.77 -6.60 4.82
C GLU A 24 -24.83 -6.30 3.76
N GLU A 25 -24.76 -7.00 2.63
CA GLU A 25 -25.75 -6.92 1.55
C GLU A 25 -26.29 -8.32 1.21
N VAL A 26 -27.48 -8.36 0.62
CA VAL A 26 -28.08 -9.59 0.10
C VAL A 26 -28.10 -9.54 -1.42
N ILE A 27 -27.29 -10.39 -2.06
CA ILE A 27 -27.19 -10.48 -3.52
C ILE A 27 -27.66 -11.87 -3.95
N PHE A 28 -28.72 -11.93 -4.77
CA PHE A 28 -29.36 -13.18 -5.20
C PHE A 28 -29.77 -14.13 -4.06
N GLY A 29 -30.11 -13.57 -2.89
CA GLY A 29 -30.49 -14.33 -1.70
C GLY A 29 -29.32 -14.72 -0.79
N GLU A 30 -28.09 -14.46 -1.20
CA GLU A 30 -26.88 -14.73 -0.40
C GLU A 30 -26.44 -13.48 0.37
N LYS A 31 -26.08 -13.66 1.64
CA LYS A 31 -25.51 -12.59 2.48
C LYS A 31 -24.01 -12.43 2.20
N ILE A 32 -23.59 -11.21 1.88
CA ILE A 32 -22.20 -10.86 1.60
C ILE A 32 -21.77 -9.74 2.55
N GLU A 33 -20.75 -10.00 3.35
CA GLU A 33 -20.13 -9.01 4.23
C GLU A 33 -19.08 -8.21 3.45
N ASP A 34 -19.13 -6.89 3.57
CA ASP A 34 -18.12 -5.99 2.99
C ASP A 34 -17.66 -4.96 4.02
N PRO A 35 -16.81 -5.36 4.97
CA PRO A 35 -16.43 -4.52 6.10
C PRO A 35 -15.56 -3.30 5.73
N TYR A 36 -15.13 -3.21 4.47
CA TYR A 36 -14.28 -2.14 3.95
C TYR A 36 -14.99 -1.25 2.93
N ARG A 37 -16.32 -1.33 2.82
CA ARG A 37 -17.14 -0.49 1.92
C ARG A 37 -16.83 1.00 2.04
N TRP A 38 -16.47 1.47 3.23
CA TRP A 38 -16.07 2.86 3.49
C TRP A 38 -14.86 3.33 2.66
N MET A 39 -14.02 2.42 2.17
CA MET A 39 -12.88 2.72 1.31
C MET A 39 -13.27 3.17 -0.11
N GLU A 40 -14.51 2.95 -0.52
CA GLU A 40 -15.00 3.38 -1.83
C GLU A 40 -15.22 4.91 -1.91
N ASP A 41 -15.42 5.59 -0.77
CA ASP A 41 -15.52 7.05 -0.71
C ASP A 41 -14.15 7.68 -0.44
N LEU A 42 -13.50 8.14 -1.52
CA LEU A 42 -12.18 8.77 -1.46
C LEU A 42 -12.17 10.11 -0.68
N ASN A 43 -13.32 10.74 -0.43
CA ASN A 43 -13.40 11.95 0.37
C ASN A 43 -13.60 11.66 1.86
N HIS A 44 -13.82 10.40 2.23
CA HIS A 44 -14.06 10.02 3.61
C HIS A 44 -12.79 10.24 4.45
N PRO A 45 -12.87 10.92 5.61
CA PRO A 45 -11.68 11.25 6.41
C PRO A 45 -10.86 10.03 6.84
N ALA A 46 -11.51 8.89 7.09
CA ALA A 46 -10.80 7.66 7.42
C ALA A 46 -9.99 7.12 6.24
N VAL A 47 -10.43 7.32 4.99
CA VAL A 47 -9.73 6.83 3.78
C VAL A 47 -8.47 7.64 3.56
N ILE A 48 -8.60 8.96 3.65
CA ILE A 48 -7.47 9.87 3.55
C ILE A 48 -6.42 9.51 4.59
N LYS A 49 -6.82 9.34 5.86
CA LYS A 49 -5.92 8.95 6.94
C LYS A 49 -5.24 7.61 6.68
N TRP A 50 -5.99 6.59 6.26
CA TRP A 50 -5.45 5.26 6.00
C TRP A 50 -4.46 5.28 4.80
N ILE A 51 -4.79 6.00 3.73
CA ILE A 51 -3.88 6.21 2.58
C ILE A 51 -2.58 6.88 3.03
N ASP A 52 -2.64 7.89 3.89
CA ASP A 52 -1.44 8.56 4.39
C ASP A 52 -0.55 7.61 5.21
N GLU A 53 -1.15 6.75 6.04
CA GLU A 53 -0.42 5.75 6.84
C GLU A 53 0.23 4.67 5.94
N GLU A 54 -0.49 4.17 4.93
CA GLU A 54 0.03 3.19 3.96
C GLU A 54 1.15 3.79 3.10
N ASN A 55 0.96 5.03 2.63
CA ASN A 55 1.98 5.75 1.87
C ASN A 55 3.22 5.98 2.72
N LYS A 56 3.06 6.33 4.00
CA LYS A 56 4.20 6.53 4.91
C LYS A 56 5.04 5.25 5.03
N LEU A 57 4.41 4.12 5.33
CA LEU A 57 5.10 2.83 5.41
C LEU A 57 5.81 2.49 4.08
N THR A 58 5.09 2.64 2.97
CA THR A 58 5.63 2.37 1.64
C THR A 58 6.84 3.25 1.34
N ARG A 59 6.78 4.53 1.67
CA ARG A 59 7.90 5.47 1.45
C ARG A 59 9.09 5.15 2.33
N GLU A 60 8.89 4.82 3.59
CA GLU A 60 9.97 4.38 4.48
C GLU A 60 10.73 3.17 3.89
N ILE A 61 10.01 2.21 3.32
CA ILE A 61 10.60 1.04 2.67
C ILE A 61 11.32 1.44 1.38
N LEU A 62 10.63 2.08 0.44
CA LEU A 62 11.19 2.38 -0.88
C LEU A 62 12.37 3.34 -0.81
N ASP A 63 12.34 4.31 0.10
CA ASP A 63 13.41 5.31 0.26
C ASP A 63 14.65 4.74 0.93
N SER A 64 14.52 3.63 1.66
CA SER A 64 15.67 2.88 2.18
C SER A 64 16.44 2.10 1.11
N LEU A 65 15.89 1.94 -0.10
CA LEU A 65 16.49 1.12 -1.14
C LEU A 65 17.70 1.82 -1.78
N PRO A 66 18.91 1.22 -1.75
CA PRO A 66 20.15 1.90 -2.09
C PRO A 66 20.26 2.36 -3.56
N TYR A 67 19.49 1.77 -4.48
CA TYR A 67 19.56 2.07 -5.92
C TYR A 67 18.36 2.87 -6.44
N ARG A 68 17.41 3.22 -5.57
CA ARG A 68 16.17 3.92 -5.96
C ARG A 68 16.47 5.21 -6.74
N ASP A 69 17.33 6.06 -6.19
CA ASP A 69 17.62 7.36 -6.79
C ASP A 69 18.40 7.26 -8.10
N TYR A 70 19.27 6.24 -8.22
CA TYR A 70 19.96 5.95 -9.47
C TYR A 70 18.97 5.54 -10.56
N LEU A 71 18.06 4.61 -10.27
CA LEU A 71 17.04 4.15 -11.21
C LEU A 71 16.10 5.30 -11.60
N GLN A 72 15.69 6.14 -10.64
CA GLN A 72 14.84 7.30 -10.92
C GLN A 72 15.51 8.28 -11.91
N LYS A 73 16.81 8.54 -11.76
CA LYS A 73 17.58 9.38 -12.70
C LYS A 73 17.68 8.73 -14.07
N GLU A 74 17.96 7.42 -14.13
CA GLU A 74 18.08 6.70 -15.39
C GLU A 74 16.77 6.65 -16.19
N PHE A 75 15.62 6.43 -15.54
CA PHE A 75 14.32 6.43 -16.21
C PHE A 75 13.94 7.81 -16.75
N ARG A 76 14.19 8.87 -15.96
CA ARG A 76 14.00 10.25 -16.40
C ARG A 76 14.89 10.60 -17.59
N ARG A 77 16.15 10.20 -17.56
CA ARG A 77 17.10 10.41 -18.67
C ARG A 77 16.65 9.73 -19.97
N ARG A 78 16.01 8.57 -19.85
CA ARG A 78 15.57 7.76 -20.99
C ARG A 78 14.16 8.11 -21.48
N ASN A 79 13.49 9.12 -20.93
CA ASN A 79 12.08 9.48 -21.21
C ASN A 79 11.13 8.27 -21.09
N ILE A 80 11.33 7.43 -20.07
CA ILE A 80 10.45 6.29 -19.78
C ILE A 80 9.30 6.71 -18.83
N CYS A 81 9.14 8.01 -18.58
CA CYS A 81 8.08 8.58 -17.73
C CYS A 81 7.55 9.87 -18.34
#